data_AF-A0A847YQA2-F1
#
_entry.id   AF-A0A847YQA2-F1
#
_cell.length_a   1.000
_cell.length_b   1.000
_cell.length_c   1.000
_cell.angle_alpha   90.00
_cell.angle_beta   90.00
_cell.angle_gamma   90.00
#
_symmetry.space_group_name_H-M   'P 1'
#
loop_
_entity.id
_entity.type
_entity.pdbx_description
1 polymer ?
#
loop_
_entity_poly.entity_id
_entity_poly.type
_entity_poly.pdbx_seq_one_letter_code
_entity_poly.pdbx_strand_id
1 'polypeptide(L)'
;MLEKIIRVGRLYDHYGLLLTERQQKCLELHFLQDWSLGEIAADFGVSRQAVNDILRRSEEMLEEYEKRLKLLQQEAELTERLNRAKSLLQESNAEQASPKVSQALQEIDALLEQEVGTE
;
A
#
# COMPACT_ATOMS: atom_id res chain seq x y z
N MET A 1 11.71 8.39 9.37
CA MET A 1 11.56 9.01 8.03
C MET A 1 11.12 7.94 7.03
N LEU A 2 11.88 6.86 6.87
CA LEU A 2 11.53 5.75 5.97
C LEU A 2 10.18 5.08 6.29
N GLU A 3 9.90 4.76 7.55
CA GLU A 3 8.62 4.15 7.96
C GLU A 3 7.40 4.99 7.55
N LYS A 4 7.52 6.32 7.66
CA LYS A 4 6.47 7.25 7.25
C LYS A 4 6.26 7.23 5.74
N ILE A 5 7.35 7.26 4.96
CA ILE A 5 7.30 7.19 3.50
C ILE A 5 6.62 5.88 3.06
N ILE A 6 7.03 4.76 3.64
CA ILE A 6 6.44 3.44 3.35
C ILE A 6 4.94 3.42 3.69
N ARG A 7 4.56 3.97 4.86
CA ARG A 7 3.16 4.04 5.29
C ARG A 7 2.32 4.88 4.33
N VAL A 8 2.80 6.08 3.98
CA VAL A 8 2.09 6.99 3.07
C VAL A 8 1.98 6.38 1.68
N GLY A 9 3.03 5.72 1.18
CA GLY A 9 3.00 4.99 -0.09
C GLY A 9 1.90 3.94 -0.12
N ARG A 10 1.89 3.02 0.86
CA ARG A 10 0.83 1.99 0.94
C ARG A 10 -0.57 2.58 1.01
N LEU A 11 -0.76 3.64 1.81
CA LEU A 11 -2.06 4.30 1.88
C LEU A 11 -2.42 4.97 0.55
N TYR A 12 -1.44 5.53 -0.16
CA TYR A 12 -1.64 6.13 -1.47
C TYR A 12 -2.08 5.10 -2.51
N ASP A 13 -1.53 3.88 -2.47
CA ASP A 13 -1.91 2.82 -3.41
C ASP A 13 -3.41 2.46 -3.29
N HIS A 14 -3.94 2.46 -2.06
CA HIS A 14 -5.36 2.16 -1.83
C HIS A 14 -6.29 3.38 -1.96
N TYR A 15 -5.83 4.56 -1.57
CA TYR A 15 -6.69 5.73 -1.37
C TYR A 15 -6.31 6.96 -2.21
N GLY A 16 -5.23 6.89 -2.99
CA GLY A 16 -4.70 8.00 -3.79
C GLY A 16 -5.74 8.59 -4.73
N LEU A 17 -6.56 7.73 -5.35
CA LEU A 17 -7.65 8.15 -6.25
C LEU A 17 -8.77 8.94 -5.56
N LEU A 18 -8.85 8.92 -4.21
CA LEU A 18 -9.81 9.72 -3.45
C LEU A 18 -9.32 11.15 -3.18
N LEU A 19 -8.02 11.39 -3.37
CA LEU A 19 -7.42 12.71 -3.26
C LEU A 19 -7.70 13.52 -4.52
N THR A 20 -7.62 14.84 -4.43
CA THR A 20 -7.64 15.71 -5.62
C THR A 20 -6.38 15.52 -6.46
N GLU A 21 -6.46 15.75 -7.77
CA GLU A 21 -5.30 15.66 -8.68
C GLU A 21 -4.09 16.46 -8.18
N ARG A 22 -4.33 17.64 -7.59
CA ARG A 22 -3.27 18.48 -7.02
C ARG A 22 -2.58 17.83 -5.82
N GLN A 23 -3.34 17.14 -4.97
CA GLN A 23 -2.79 16.41 -3.81
C GLN A 23 -2.03 15.17 -4.25
N GLN A 24 -2.60 14.39 -5.19
CA GLN A 24 -1.95 13.25 -5.81
C GLN A 24 -0.60 13.64 -6.40
N LYS A 25 -0.59 14.66 -7.27
CA LYS A 25 0.63 15.12 -7.91
C LYS A 25 1.68 15.59 -6.91
N CYS A 26 1.27 16.27 -5.84
CA CYS A 26 2.17 16.73 -4.79
C CYS A 26 2.82 15.55 -4.04
N LEU A 27 2.03 14.52 -3.70
CA LEU A 27 2.52 13.31 -3.05
C LEU A 27 3.47 12.54 -3.97
N GLU A 28 3.11 12.32 -5.23
CA GLU A 28 3.93 11.61 -6.21
C GLU A 28 5.29 12.30 -6.41
N LEU A 29 5.29 13.62 -6.62
CA LEU A 29 6.53 14.38 -6.79
C LEU A 29 7.44 14.24 -5.55
N HIS A 30 6.86 14.31 -4.35
CA HIS A 30 7.64 14.24 -3.12
C HIS A 30 8.12 12.82 -2.76
N PHE A 31 7.25 11.82 -2.86
CA PHE A 31 7.50 10.47 -2.34
C PHE A 31 7.97 9.46 -3.39
N LEU A 32 7.63 9.65 -4.68
CA LEU A 32 8.02 8.75 -5.77
C LEU A 32 9.16 9.32 -6.63
N GLN A 33 9.22 10.64 -6.76
CA GLN A 33 10.21 11.31 -7.62
C GLN A 33 11.32 12.03 -6.84
N ASP A 34 11.31 11.97 -5.51
CA ASP A 34 12.28 12.61 -4.62
C ASP A 34 12.45 14.13 -4.80
N TRP A 35 11.40 14.83 -5.29
CA TRP A 35 11.45 16.28 -5.40
C TRP A 35 11.46 16.93 -4.02
N SER A 36 12.29 17.95 -3.88
CA SER A 36 12.29 18.82 -2.73
C SER A 36 11.04 19.70 -2.68
N LEU A 37 10.64 20.13 -1.49
CA LEU A 37 9.53 21.08 -1.31
C LEU A 37 9.73 22.38 -2.09
N GLY A 38 10.99 22.75 -2.37
CA GLY A 38 11.33 23.93 -3.18
C GLY A 38 11.03 23.73 -4.66
N GLU A 39 11.36 22.57 -5.22
CA GLU A 39 11.09 22.23 -6.62
C GLU A 39 9.59 22.13 -6.87
N ILE A 40 8.86 21.45 -5.96
CA ILE A 40 7.39 21.35 -6.04
C ILE A 40 6.74 22.74 -5.91
N ALA A 41 7.25 23.58 -5.01
CA ALA A 41 6.73 24.94 -4.83
C ALA A 41 6.91 25.79 -6.08
N ALA A 42 8.07 25.68 -6.75
CA ALA A 42 8.34 26.37 -8.00
C ALA A 42 7.43 25.89 -9.13
N ASP A 43 7.25 24.58 -9.27
CA ASP A 43 6.37 23.97 -10.29
C ASP A 43 4.91 24.36 -10.09
N PHE A 44 4.44 24.40 -8.85
CA PHE A 44 3.06 24.72 -8.51
C PHE A 44 2.80 26.24 -8.42
N GLY A 45 3.85 27.08 -8.52
CA GLY A 45 3.75 28.53 -8.36
C GLY A 45 3.29 28.96 -6.96
N VAL A 46 3.65 28.21 -5.91
CA VAL A 46 3.25 28.46 -4.52
C VAL A 46 4.44 28.55 -3.57
N SER A 47 4.20 28.85 -2.30
CA SER A 47 5.25 28.83 -1.28
C SER A 47 5.59 27.40 -0.85
N ARG A 48 6.82 27.20 -0.34
CA ARG A 48 7.22 25.93 0.31
C ARG A 48 6.29 25.53 1.45
N GLN A 49 5.75 26.51 2.17
CA GLN A 49 4.79 26.28 3.25
C GLN A 49 3.47 25.74 2.72
N ALA A 50 2.96 26.27 1.61
CA ALA A 50 1.76 25.75 0.96
C ALA A 50 1.92 24.30 0.49
N VAL A 51 3.10 23.92 -0.02
CA VAL A 51 3.41 22.52 -0.37
C VAL A 51 3.38 21.64 0.88
N ASN A 52 4.04 22.06 1.96
CA ASN A 52 4.04 21.32 3.23
C ASN A 52 2.60 21.10 3.76
N ASP A 53 1.77 22.15 3.69
CA ASP A 53 0.36 22.08 4.11
C ASP A 53 -0.48 21.15 3.22
N ILE A 54 -0.16 21.05 1.92
CA ILE A 54 -0.81 20.10 1.02
C ILE A 54 -0.40 18.67 1.39
N LEU A 55 0.89 18.40 1.56
CA LEU A 55 1.40 17.07 1.94
C LEU A 55 0.77 16.62 3.26
N ARG A 56 0.85 17.46 4.30
CA ARG A 56 0.32 17.11 5.62
C ARG A 56 -1.18 16.81 5.59
N ARG A 57 -1.98 17.66 4.92
CA ARG A 57 -3.43 17.41 4.80
C ARG A 57 -3.74 16.16 4.00
N SER A 58 -2.97 15.87 2.96
CA SER A 58 -3.17 14.65 2.17
C SER A 58 -2.85 13.40 2.98
N GLU A 59 -1.76 13.41 3.76
CA GLU A 59 -1.44 12.34 4.72
C GLU A 59 -2.56 12.15 5.76
N GLU A 60 -3.06 13.23 6.36
CA GLU A 60 -4.16 13.20 7.33
C GLU A 60 -5.44 12.58 6.72
N MET A 61 -5.76 12.92 5.46
CA MET A 61 -6.90 12.34 4.74
C MET A 61 -6.72 10.85 4.46
N LEU A 62 -5.53 10.43 4.01
CA LEU A 62 -5.21 9.02 3.77
C LEU A 62 -5.37 8.18 5.04
N GLU A 63 -4.86 8.66 6.17
CA GLU A 63 -5.02 7.97 7.47
C GLU A 63 -6.49 7.96 7.94
N GLU A 64 -7.26 9.02 7.66
CA GLU A 64 -8.69 9.04 7.96
C GLU A 64 -9.47 8.01 7.12
N TYR A 65 -9.13 7.86 5.83
CA TYR A 65 -9.70 6.83 4.99
C TYR A 65 -9.39 5.43 5.52
N GLU A 66 -8.14 5.15 5.89
CA GLU A 66 -7.79 3.86 6.50
C GLU A 66 -8.53 3.63 7.81
N LYS A 67 -8.67 4.64 8.67
CA LYS A 67 -9.42 4.49 9.92
C LYS A 67 -10.88 4.09 9.70
N ARG A 68 -11.49 4.58 8.61
CA ARG A 68 -12.90 4.34 8.26
C ARG A 68 -13.10 3.05 7.47
N LEU A 69 -12.21 2.78 6.52
CA LEU A 69 -12.36 1.72 5.52
C LEU A 69 -11.56 0.46 5.87
N LYS A 70 -10.40 0.63 6.52
CA LYS A 70 -9.52 -0.44 7.00
C LYS A 70 -9.08 -1.41 5.91
N LEU A 71 -8.84 -0.92 4.69
CA LEU A 71 -8.53 -1.81 3.56
C LEU A 71 -7.15 -2.42 3.75
N LEU A 72 -6.17 -1.60 4.13
CA LEU A 72 -4.81 -2.07 4.34
C LEU A 72 -4.73 -3.02 5.55
N GLN A 73 -5.49 -2.75 6.62
CA GLN A 73 -5.62 -3.68 7.73
C GLN A 73 -6.25 -5.03 7.31
N GLN A 74 -7.36 -4.99 6.57
CA GLN A 74 -8.07 -6.20 6.14
C GLN A 74 -7.22 -7.06 5.20
N GLU A 75 -6.45 -6.42 4.32
CA GLU A 75 -5.49 -7.09 3.46
C GLU A 75 -4.41 -7.78 4.30
N ALA A 76 -3.76 -7.08 5.22
CA ALA A 76 -2.75 -7.68 6.10
C ALA A 76 -3.29 -8.89 6.88
N GLU A 77 -4.52 -8.80 7.40
CA GLU A 77 -5.20 -9.92 8.08
C GLU A 77 -5.49 -11.09 7.13
N LEU A 78 -5.85 -10.81 5.87
CA LEU A 78 -6.07 -11.83 4.85
C LEU A 78 -4.76 -12.55 4.49
N THR A 79 -3.69 -11.79 4.22
CA THR A 79 -2.35 -12.31 3.93
C THR A 79 -1.84 -13.20 5.07
N GLU A 80 -2.03 -12.80 6.33
CA GLU A 80 -1.67 -13.61 7.50
C GLU A 80 -2.46 -14.93 7.53
N ARG A 81 -3.78 -14.86 7.29
CA ARG A 81 -4.64 -16.05 7.26
C ARG A 81 -4.30 -17.00 6.13
N LEU A 82 -3.97 -16.49 4.96
CA LEU A 82 -3.53 -17.28 3.80
C LEU A 82 -2.19 -17.96 4.07
N ASN A 83 -1.22 -17.24 4.62
CA ASN A 83 0.07 -17.82 5.03
C ASN A 83 -0.12 -18.92 6.08
N ARG A 84 -0.99 -18.71 7.07
CA ARG A 84 -1.31 -19.74 8.07
C ARG A 84 -1.98 -20.96 7.44
N ALA A 85 -2.91 -20.76 6.50
CA ALA A 85 -3.55 -21.86 5.78
C ALA A 85 -2.52 -22.66 4.97
N LYS A 86 -1.59 -21.97 4.29
CA LYS A 86 -0.47 -22.57 3.57
C LYS A 86 0.39 -23.45 4.50
N SER A 87 0.80 -22.94 5.65
CA SER A 87 1.61 -23.71 6.62
C SER A 87 0.88 -24.98 7.10
N LEU A 88 -0.40 -24.88 7.46
CA LEU A 88 -1.20 -26.04 7.90
C LEU A 88 -1.35 -27.11 6.81
N LEU A 89 -1.53 -26.68 5.56
CA LEU A 89 -1.59 -27.60 4.41
C LEU A 89 -0.23 -28.24 4.13
N GLN A 90 0.89 -27.54 4.34
CA GLN A 90 2.22 -28.13 4.18
C GLN A 90 2.55 -29.13 5.29
N GLU A 91 2.20 -28.84 6.54
CA GLU A 91 2.41 -29.73 7.69
C GLU A 91 1.58 -31.02 7.60
N SER A 92 0.32 -30.93 7.15
CA SER A 92 -0.58 -32.09 7.05
C SER A 92 -0.26 -33.06 5.91
N ASN A 93 0.56 -32.63 4.95
CA ASN A 93 0.71 -33.31 3.65
C ASN A 93 2.13 -33.86 3.43
N ALA A 94 2.90 -34.02 4.52
CA ALA A 94 4.31 -34.43 4.50
C ALA A 94 4.57 -35.83 3.91
N GLU A 95 3.55 -36.68 3.73
CA GLU A 95 3.75 -38.07 3.27
C GLU A 95 2.92 -38.52 2.04
N GLN A 96 1.90 -37.76 1.58
CA GLN A 96 1.10 -38.11 0.39
C GLN A 96 0.33 -36.89 -0.13
N ALA A 97 0.97 -36.05 -0.95
CA ALA A 97 0.30 -34.87 -1.49
C ALA A 97 -0.82 -35.25 -2.46
N SER A 98 -2.07 -35.15 -2.00
CA SER A 98 -3.23 -35.20 -2.88
C SER A 98 -3.13 -34.08 -3.93
N PRO A 99 -3.40 -34.33 -5.22
CA PRO A 99 -3.32 -33.32 -6.28
C PRO A 99 -4.20 -32.09 -5.99
N LYS A 100 -5.28 -32.25 -5.21
CA LYS A 100 -6.12 -31.12 -4.76
C LYS A 100 -5.41 -30.18 -3.78
N VAL A 101 -4.52 -30.70 -2.93
CA VAL A 101 -3.77 -29.88 -1.97
C VAL A 101 -2.67 -29.09 -2.68
N SER A 102 -2.00 -29.71 -3.65
CA SER A 102 -1.03 -29.01 -4.50
C SER A 102 -1.68 -27.88 -5.29
N GLN A 103 -2.89 -28.10 -5.82
CA GLN A 103 -3.67 -27.05 -6.47
C GLN A 103 -4.05 -25.91 -5.52
N ALA A 104 -4.53 -26.23 -4.31
CA ALA A 104 -4.88 -25.21 -3.31
C ALA A 104 -3.65 -24.38 -2.89
N LEU A 105 -2.47 -24.98 -2.75
CA LEU A 105 -1.23 -24.26 -2.46
C LEU A 105 -0.84 -23.31 -3.61
N GLN A 106 -0.99 -23.74 -4.86
CA GLN A 106 -0.75 -22.88 -6.03
C GLN A 106 -1.73 -21.70 -6.10
N GLU A 107 -3.00 -21.91 -5.77
CA GLU A 107 -3.99 -20.82 -5.69
C GLU A 107 -3.65 -19.82 -4.58
N ILE A 108 -3.25 -20.30 -3.40
CA ILE A 108 -2.81 -19.43 -2.30
C ILE A 108 -1.56 -18.63 -2.70
N ASP A 109 -0.59 -19.27 -3.35
CA ASP A 109 0.63 -18.59 -3.81
C ASP A 109 0.31 -17.53 -4.87
N ALA A 110 -0.57 -17.81 -5.82
CA ALA A 110 -1.02 -16.84 -6.80
C ALA A 110 -1.73 -15.63 -6.16
N LEU A 111 -2.54 -15.85 -5.13
CA LEU A 111 -3.20 -14.76 -4.38
C LEU A 111 -2.19 -13.89 -3.63
N LEU A 112 -1.15 -14.49 -3.04
CA LEU A 112 -0.08 -13.76 -2.35
C LEU A 112 0.85 -13.01 -3.31
N GLU A 113 1.06 -13.52 -4.53
CA GLU A 113 1.89 -12.86 -5.55
C GLU A 113 1.23 -11.64 -6.20
N GLN A 114 -0.11 -11.61 -6.27
CA GLN A 114 -0.85 -10.45 -6.79
C GLN A 114 -0.69 -9.19 -5.93
N GLU A 115 -0.22 -9.31 -4.69
CA GLU A 115 0.03 -8.20 -3.75
C GLU A 115 1.31 -7.40 -4.05
N VAL A 116 2.21 -7.91 -4.93
CA VAL A 116 3.50 -7.25 -5.23
C VAL A 116 3.44 -6.34 -6.47
N GLY A 117 2.32 -6.33 -7.19
CA GLY A 117 2.26 -5.85 -8.59
C GLY A 117 1.74 -4.44 -8.86
N THR A 118 1.49 -3.61 -7.86
CA THR A 118 1.17 -2.19 -8.06
C THR A 118 2.40 -1.33 -7.74
N GLU A 119 3.42 -1.43 -8.62
CA GLU A 119 4.54 -0.47 -8.72
C GLU A 119 4.28 0.57 -9.81
#